data_AF-A0A4Y2AEQ4-F1
#
_entry.id   AF-A0A4Y2AEQ4-F1
#
_cell.length_a   1.000
_cell.length_b   1.000
_cell.length_c   1.000
_cell.angle_alpha   90.00
_cell.angle_beta   90.00
_cell.angle_gamma   90.00
#
_symmetry.space_group_name_H-M   'P 1'
#
loop_
_entity.id
_entity.type
_entity.pdbx_description
1 polymer ?
#
loop_
_entity_poly.entity_id
_entity_poly.type
_entity_poly.pdbx_seq_one_letter_code
_entity_poly.pdbx_strand_id
1 'polypeptide(L)'
;MRKRPSGTTRTVRTPENVESIRKAVLSIPNRSAWKQSSELSLSNRLVRRILHLDLQFQPYKLFVLQQLNPRDYAQRLNFAHEMEVIFL
;
A
#
# COMPACT_ATOMS: atom_id res chain seq x y z
N MET A 1 -19.83 -20.88 38.07
CA MET A 1 -20.44 -19.83 37.20
C MET A 1 -20.30 -20.26 35.74
N ARG A 2 -21.40 -20.32 34.97
CA ARG A 2 -21.31 -20.62 33.53
C ARG A 2 -20.70 -19.40 32.83
N LYS A 3 -19.58 -19.57 32.13
CA LYS A 3 -19.02 -18.53 31.26
C LYS A 3 -20.02 -18.29 30.12
N ARG A 4 -20.43 -17.04 29.91
CA ARG A 4 -21.18 -16.67 28.69
C ARG A 4 -20.32 -17.07 27.49
N PRO A 5 -20.88 -17.64 26.41
CA PRO A 5 -20.11 -17.95 25.22
C PRO A 5 -19.40 -16.67 24.78
N SER A 6 -18.09 -16.75 24.54
CA SER A 6 -17.32 -15.63 24.00
C SER A 6 -18.02 -15.18 22.72
N GLY A 7 -18.46 -13.93 22.68
CA GLY A 7 -19.17 -13.40 21.51
C GLY A 7 -18.36 -13.60 20.24
N THR A 8 -19.04 -13.80 19.11
CA THR A 8 -18.41 -14.02 17.81
C THR A 8 -17.46 -12.87 17.48
N THR A 9 -16.18 -13.19 17.29
CA THR A 9 -15.19 -12.27 16.73
C THR A 9 -15.56 -11.97 15.28
N ARG A 10 -16.27 -10.86 15.05
CA ARG A 10 -16.57 -10.37 13.70
C ARG A 10 -15.32 -9.75 13.08
N THR A 11 -14.33 -10.58 12.78
CA THR A 11 -13.10 -10.12 12.13
C THR A 11 -13.21 -10.43 10.64
N VAL A 12 -13.95 -9.58 9.92
CA VAL A 12 -13.96 -9.59 8.44
C VAL A 12 -12.54 -9.40 7.86
N ARG A 13 -11.60 -8.91 8.69
CA ARG A 13 -10.15 -8.89 8.41
C ARG A 13 -9.55 -10.30 8.58
N THR A 14 -9.93 -11.23 7.72
CA THR A 14 -9.26 -12.52 7.59
C THR A 14 -7.87 -12.31 6.98
N PRO A 15 -6.88 -13.18 7.28
CA PRO A 15 -5.54 -13.08 6.69
C PRO A 15 -5.59 -13.14 5.16
N GLU A 16 -6.50 -13.94 4.61
CA GLU A 16 -6.76 -14.04 3.16
C GLU A 16 -7.17 -12.70 2.55
N ASN A 17 -8.09 -11.96 3.18
CA ASN A 17 -8.52 -10.64 2.71
C ASN A 17 -7.37 -9.63 2.79
N VAL A 18 -6.54 -9.71 3.84
CA VAL A 18 -5.37 -8.84 4.00
C VAL A 18 -4.36 -9.08 2.86
N GLU A 19 -4.09 -10.33 2.52
CA GLU A 19 -3.19 -10.66 1.41
C GLU A 19 -3.75 -10.27 0.05
N SER A 20 -5.05 -10.48 -0.17
CA SER A 20 -5.72 -10.10 -1.42
C SER A 20 -5.61 -8.59 -1.66
N ILE A 21 -5.90 -7.77 -0.63
CA ILE A 21 -5.73 -6.31 -0.69
C ILE A 21 -4.26 -5.93 -0.87
N ARG A 22 -3.33 -6.59 -0.17
CA ARG A 22 -1.89 -6.33 -0.34
C ARG A 22 -1.45 -6.54 -1.80
N LYS A 23 -1.85 -7.65 -2.42
CA LYS A 23 -1.54 -7.95 -3.82
C LYS A 23 -2.13 -6.90 -4.76
N ALA A 24 -3.38 -6.50 -4.54
CA ALA A 24 -4.05 -5.48 -5.36
C ALA A 24 -3.38 -4.09 -5.26
N VAL A 25 -2.88 -3.72 -4.08
CA VAL A 25 -2.16 -2.45 -3.90
C VAL A 25 -0.78 -2.50 -4.56
N LEU A 26 -0.08 -3.63 -4.49
CA LEU A 26 1.24 -3.78 -5.10
C LEU A 26 1.16 -3.82 -6.63
N SER A 27 0.10 -4.40 -7.20
CA SER A 27 -0.08 -4.42 -8.65
C SER A 27 -0.37 -3.02 -9.21
N ILE A 28 -1.25 -2.26 -8.56
CA ILE A 28 -1.62 -0.91 -9.01
C ILE A 28 -1.72 0.03 -7.79
N PRO A 29 -0.59 0.64 -7.38
CA PRO A 29 -0.55 1.47 -6.18
C PRO A 29 -1.35 2.77 -6.31
N ASN A 30 -1.57 3.25 -7.54
CA ASN A 30 -2.25 4.52 -7.82
C ASN A 30 -3.78 4.43 -7.76
N ARG A 31 -4.36 3.26 -7.43
CA ARG A 31 -5.82 3.09 -7.35
C ARG A 31 -6.34 3.53 -5.98
N SER A 32 -7.49 4.18 -5.97
CA SER A 32 -8.17 4.54 -4.73
C SER A 32 -8.74 3.31 -4.03
N ALA A 33 -8.85 3.37 -2.69
CA ALA A 33 -9.45 2.30 -1.90
C ALA A 33 -10.89 1.94 -2.35
N TRP A 34 -11.63 2.89 -2.92
CA TRP A 34 -12.96 2.62 -3.50
C TRP A 34 -12.87 1.77 -4.77
N LYS A 35 -11.94 2.08 -5.67
CA LYS A 35 -11.72 1.29 -6.89
C LYS A 35 -11.25 -0.13 -6.56
N GLN A 36 -10.30 -0.26 -5.61
CA GLN A 36 -9.83 -1.56 -5.12
C GLN A 36 -10.95 -2.36 -4.45
N SER A 37 -11.83 -1.71 -3.69
CA SER A 37 -13.01 -2.33 -3.09
C SER A 37 -13.98 -2.88 -4.14
N SER A 38 -14.23 -2.13 -5.22
CA SER A 38 -15.08 -2.58 -6.32
C SER A 38 -14.48 -3.77 -7.05
N GLU A 39 -13.17 -3.77 -7.28
CA GLU A 39 -12.46 -4.85 -7.97
C GLU A 39 -12.44 -6.15 -7.15
N LEU A 40 -12.20 -6.03 -5.84
CA LEU A 40 -12.17 -7.17 -4.92
C LEU A 40 -13.56 -7.59 -4.41
N SER A 41 -14.62 -6.88 -4.81
CA SER A 41 -15.99 -7.08 -4.28
C SER A 41 -16.06 -7.08 -2.74
N LEU A 42 -15.20 -6.28 -2.11
CA LEU A 42 -15.13 -6.11 -0.66
C LEU A 42 -15.76 -4.78 -0.25
N SER A 43 -16.22 -4.69 1.00
CA SER A 43 -16.70 -3.40 1.51
C SER A 43 -15.55 -2.37 1.56
N ASN A 44 -15.83 -1.16 1.13
CA ASN A 44 -14.83 -0.08 1.15
C ASN A 44 -14.26 0.15 2.57
N ARG A 45 -15.12 0.09 3.59
CA ARG A 45 -14.73 0.25 5.00
C ARG A 45 -13.71 -0.81 5.43
N LEU A 46 -13.84 -2.04 4.95
CA LEU A 46 -12.87 -3.11 5.22
C LEU A 46 -11.53 -2.81 4.57
N VAL A 47 -11.53 -2.44 3.29
CA VAL A 47 -10.30 -2.13 2.54
C VAL A 47 -9.52 -1.00 3.23
N ARG A 48 -10.19 0.11 3.58
CA ARG A 48 -9.55 1.22 4.31
C ARG A 48 -8.98 0.78 5.66
N ARG A 49 -9.70 -0.06 6.40
CA ARG A 49 -9.23 -0.57 7.70
C ARG A 49 -7.99 -1.45 7.54
N ILE A 50 -7.96 -2.32 6.54
CA ILE A 50 -6.82 -3.22 6.29
C ILE A 50 -5.61 -2.41 5.85
N LEU A 51 -5.79 -1.45 4.94
CA LEU A 51 -4.72 -0.56 4.50
C LEU A 51 -4.08 0.19 5.68
N HIS A 52 -4.89 0.75 6.59
CA HIS A 52 -4.37 1.55 7.70
C HIS A 52 -3.87 0.73 8.89
N LEU A 53 -4.57 -0.34 9.28
CA LEU A 53 -4.29 -1.04 10.55
C LEU A 53 -3.36 -2.23 10.36
N ASP A 54 -3.53 -3.00 9.28
CA ASP A 54 -2.80 -4.25 9.07
C ASP A 54 -1.57 -4.04 8.17
N LEU A 55 -1.70 -3.20 7.13
CA LEU A 55 -0.62 -2.92 6.18
C LEU A 55 0.15 -1.63 6.48
N GLN A 56 -0.34 -0.80 7.41
CA GLN A 56 0.24 0.49 7.78
C GLN A 56 0.50 1.43 6.59
N PHE A 57 -0.25 1.27 5.51
CA PHE A 57 -0.19 2.13 4.35
C PHE A 57 -0.87 3.47 4.62
N GLN A 58 -0.43 4.48 3.86
CA GLN A 58 -0.92 5.84 3.92
C GLN A 58 -1.62 6.16 2.57
N PRO A 59 -2.81 5.60 2.29
CA PRO A 59 -3.44 5.60 0.97
C PRO A 59 -3.73 6.99 0.37
N TYR A 60 -3.75 8.04 1.19
CA TYR A 60 -3.96 9.42 0.75
C TYR A 60 -2.70 10.30 0.84
N LYS A 61 -1.55 9.71 1.16
CA LYS A 61 -0.29 10.45 1.17
C LYS A 61 0.21 10.56 -0.26
N LEU A 62 -0.10 11.69 -0.89
CA LEU A 62 0.41 12.05 -2.20
C LEU A 62 1.88 12.44 -2.08
N PHE A 63 2.75 11.78 -2.83
CA PHE A 63 4.13 12.23 -3.03
C PHE A 63 4.16 13.07 -4.30
N VAL A 64 4.38 14.38 -4.16
CA VAL A 64 4.63 15.25 -5.30
C VAL A 64 6.11 15.13 -5.65
N LEU A 65 6.40 14.52 -6.80
CA LEU A 65 7.75 14.39 -7.32
C LEU A 65 7.92 15.32 -8.53
N GLN A 66 9.12 15.86 -8.71
CA GLN A 66 9.45 16.54 -9.95
C GLN A 66 9.38 15.53 -11.11
N GLN A 67 8.75 15.94 -12.20
CA GLN A 67 8.72 15.16 -13.43
C GLN A 67 10.15 15.02 -13.97
N LEU A 68 10.56 13.78 -14.22
CA LEU A 68 11.85 13.44 -14.82
C LEU A 68 11.72 13.39 -16.34
N ASN A 69 12.53 14.18 -17.03
CA ASN A 69 12.70 14.09 -18.48
C ASN A 69 13.70 12.97 -18.82
N PRO A 70 13.67 12.41 -20.05
CA PRO A 70 14.59 11.34 -20.46
C PRO A 70 16.07 11.65 -20.24
N ARG A 71 16.47 12.92 -20.41
CA ARG A 71 17.84 13.39 -20.16
C ARG A 71 18.25 13.31 -18.68
N ASP A 72 17.31 13.57 -17.78
CA ASP A 72 17.58 13.68 -16.34
C ASP A 72 18.03 12.34 -15.76
N TYR A 73 17.54 11.22 -16.32
CA TYR A 73 17.94 9.87 -15.89
C TYR A 73 19.44 9.64 -16.07
N ALA A 74 19.98 9.94 -17.25
CA ALA A 74 21.41 9.78 -17.53
C ALA A 74 22.27 10.71 -16.65
N GLN A 75 21.84 11.96 -16.48
CA GLN A 75 22.57 12.92 -15.64
C GLN A 75 22.61 12.50 -14.17
N ARG A 76 21.48 12.02 -13.63
CA ARG A 76 21.41 11.56 -12.23
C ARG A 76 22.23 10.30 -12.00
N LEU A 77 22.24 9.36 -12.94
CA LEU A 77 23.07 8.17 -12.86
C LEU A 77 24.56 8.50 -12.90
N ASN A 78 24.99 9.34 -13.84
CA ASN A 78 26.38 9.78 -13.95
C ASN A 78 26.82 10.48 -12.65
N PHE A 79 26.01 11.40 -12.14
CA PHE A 79 26.28 12.06 -10.86
C PHE A 79 26.43 11.05 -9.72
N ALA A 80 25.53 10.06 -9.62
CA ALA A 80 25.62 9.04 -8.57
C ALA A 80 26.93 8.24 -8.66
N HIS A 81 27.34 7.83 -9.87
CA HIS A 81 28.61 7.13 -10.09
C HIS A 81 29.82 8.02 -9.80
N GLU A 82 29.80 9.29 -10.18
CA GLU A 82 30.86 10.25 -9.83
C GLU A 82 31.00 10.39 -8.31
N MET A 83 29.88 10.52 -7.59
CA MET A 83 29.90 10.60 -6.13
C MET A 83 30.40 9.30 -5.49
N GLU A 84 30.02 8.14 -6.04
CA GLU A 84 30.50 6.85 -5.56
C GLU A 84 32.03 6.74 -5.65
N VAL A 85 32.63 7.17 -6.76
CA VAL A 85 34.09 7.20 -6.96
C VAL A 85 34.80 8.24 -6.10
N ILE A 86 34.14 9.33 -5.74
CA ILE A 86 34.73 10.40 -4.91
C ILE A 86 34.70 10.04 -3.43
N PHE A 87 33.67 9.32 -2.97
CA PHE A 87 33.43 9.05 -1.55
C PHE A 87 33.73 7.61 -1.11
N LEU A 88 34.10 6.70 -2.02
CA LEU A 88 34.65 5.38 -1.74
C LEU A 88 36.09 5.27 -2.26
#